data_AF-A0A929D576-F1
#
_entry.id   AF-A0A929D576-F1
#
_cell.length_a   1.000
_cell.length_b   1.000
_cell.length_c   1.000
_cell.angle_alpha   90.00
_cell.angle_beta   90.00
_cell.angle_gamma   90.00
#
_symmetry.space_group_name_H-M   'P 1'
#
loop_
_entity.id
_entity.type
_entity.pdbx_description
1 polymer ?
#
loop_
_entity_poly.entity_id
_entity_poly.type
_entity_poly.pdbx_seq_one_letter_code
_entity_poly.pdbx_strand_id
1 'polypeptide(L)'
;MKNQNEAGFPQPINTEPDDILLYKGLARQNLDFHQCLGELIDNAISAQSGEYFTVEILIQKEGDDLHLTVADDEKGISLEDLTQRVLRLGGKGTELGVLNEHGFGLKNSLCTLTGNERPFHILTRDERASQLNHYYIAHGPFSRNMQAELDTESNWLKDLTKCRGDTGTRVYAQTTFSYFRSLYPRGNYLETLIERLMEHLGVKYRGYLKDPRNTIWIRWRDGTSDWQDESIKTIEIPFSASHSKRFDVRVGNNTEQAWYTWGTLDESVIEDGSSGKPFPLKMYYQKNLRTQGIDIRVRNRVILPHQMTEIWPEVYRHNDHNPFIGELIIESAKFVTVNNKTSLAADNVYWQKLKEMLDHKDYKPASHRKLRSEDEIKKELKERLEEIVPGSDAITEYSTWPGAGIRIDILHRIAPDREHVYEVKAGQSTAKDVYQLVMYWDGRVNDGHAPELGRLVAKGSTTSVTQMIDYWNKRKDANGKNYKLEFKTISALLGE
;
A
#
# COMPACT_ATOMS: atom_id res chain seq x y z
N MET A 1 68.32 -19.32 16.51
CA MET A 1 66.95 -19.17 15.98
C MET A 1 66.03 -20.00 16.87
N LYS A 2 65.35 -19.37 17.83
CA LYS A 2 64.41 -20.05 18.73
C LYS A 2 63.01 -19.96 18.11
N ASN A 3 62.35 -21.12 18.07
CA ASN A 3 60.97 -21.35 17.63
C ASN A 3 60.05 -20.19 17.99
N GLN A 4 59.50 -19.54 16.96
CA GLN A 4 58.30 -18.72 17.13
C GLN A 4 57.14 -19.66 17.40
N ASN A 5 56.50 -19.44 18.53
CA ASN A 5 55.28 -20.10 18.99
C ASN A 5 54.24 -20.15 17.87
N GLU A 6 53.92 -21.36 17.40
CA GLU A 6 52.62 -21.63 16.79
C GLU A 6 51.58 -21.44 17.90
N ALA A 7 50.92 -20.29 17.92
CA ALA A 7 49.81 -20.04 18.82
C ALA A 7 48.69 -21.05 18.49
N GLY A 8 48.39 -21.91 19.47
CA GLY A 8 47.50 -23.06 19.32
C GLY A 8 46.07 -22.66 18.91
N PHE A 9 45.53 -23.40 17.96
CA PHE A 9 44.12 -23.32 17.57
C PHE A 9 43.26 -24.24 18.45
N PRO A 10 41.97 -23.93 18.63
CA PRO A 10 41.26 -22.76 18.09
C PRO A 10 41.49 -21.48 18.90
N GLN A 11 41.45 -20.35 18.21
CA GLN A 11 41.49 -19.02 18.83
C GLN A 11 40.05 -18.50 19.02
N PRO A 12 39.74 -17.84 20.15
CA PRO A 12 38.43 -17.26 20.38
C PRO A 12 38.20 -16.09 19.41
N ILE A 13 36.98 -16.02 18.87
CA ILE A 13 36.54 -14.90 18.02
C ILE A 13 35.81 -13.91 18.93
N ASN A 14 36.21 -12.64 18.89
CA ASN A 14 35.45 -11.59 19.55
C ASN A 14 34.22 -11.25 18.68
N THR A 15 33.04 -11.54 19.21
CA THR A 15 31.75 -11.22 18.58
C THR A 15 31.00 -10.12 19.32
N GLU A 16 31.64 -9.39 20.24
CA GLU A 16 31.04 -8.22 20.87
C GLU A 16 30.75 -7.16 19.81
N PRO A 17 29.56 -6.54 19.82
CA PRO A 17 29.23 -5.52 18.84
C PRO A 17 30.02 -4.24 19.12
N ASP A 18 30.48 -3.60 18.04
CA ASP A 18 30.92 -2.20 18.09
C ASP A 18 29.66 -1.32 18.25
N ASP A 19 29.58 -0.59 19.37
CA ASP A 19 28.40 0.19 19.71
C ASP A 19 28.08 1.28 18.69
N ILE A 20 29.12 1.93 18.15
CA ILE A 20 28.94 3.02 17.19
C ILE A 20 28.31 2.45 15.92
N LEU A 21 28.84 1.34 15.42
CA LEU A 21 28.31 0.67 14.24
C LEU A 21 26.93 0.05 14.50
N LEU A 22 26.68 -0.44 15.72
CA LEU A 22 25.40 -1.02 16.13
C LEU A 22 24.27 0.01 16.05
N TYR A 23 24.42 1.17 16.71
CA TYR A 23 23.37 2.19 16.71
C TYR A 23 23.25 2.92 15.36
N LYS A 24 24.36 3.09 14.62
CA LYS A 24 24.29 3.56 13.23
C LYS A 24 23.55 2.57 12.32
N GLY A 25 23.70 1.27 12.56
CA GLY A 25 22.95 0.22 11.86
C GLY A 25 21.45 0.28 12.18
N LEU A 26 21.08 0.54 13.43
CA LEU A 26 19.69 0.71 13.85
C LEU A 26 19.02 1.96 13.28
N ALA A 27 19.78 3.01 12.96
CA ALA A 27 19.26 4.19 12.27
C ALA A 27 18.99 3.94 10.77
N ARG A 28 19.58 2.90 10.16
CA ARG A 28 19.50 2.61 8.72
C ARG A 28 18.43 1.57 8.39
N GLN A 29 17.22 1.75 8.91
CA GLN A 29 16.11 0.81 8.74
C GLN A 29 15.14 1.19 7.61
N ASN A 30 15.45 2.24 6.84
CA ASN A 30 14.60 2.78 5.77
C ASN A 30 13.16 3.06 6.25
N LEU A 31 13.05 3.62 7.45
CA LEU A 31 11.78 4.07 8.00
C LEU A 31 11.52 5.50 7.55
N ASP A 32 10.27 5.80 7.23
CA ASP A 32 9.82 7.17 6.99
C ASP A 32 9.52 7.87 8.32
N PHE A 33 9.48 9.21 8.29
CA PHE A 33 9.19 10.02 9.48
C PHE A 33 7.91 9.58 10.22
N HIS A 34 6.82 9.37 9.47
CA HIS A 34 5.52 8.99 10.04
C HIS A 34 5.50 7.55 10.62
N GLN A 35 6.40 6.69 10.16
CA GLN A 35 6.57 5.35 10.73
C GLN A 35 7.28 5.46 12.08
N CYS A 36 8.35 6.27 12.16
CA CYS A 36 9.05 6.55 13.41
C CYS A 36 8.11 7.21 14.44
N LEU A 37 7.40 8.27 14.04
CA LEU A 37 6.41 8.92 14.90
C LEU A 37 5.32 7.94 15.36
N GLY A 38 4.86 7.07 14.47
CA GLY A 38 3.87 6.05 14.81
C GLY A 38 4.34 5.09 15.91
N GLU A 39 5.62 4.74 15.98
CA GLU A 39 6.13 3.95 17.10
C GLU A 39 6.07 4.70 18.44
N LEU A 40 6.23 6.02 18.44
CA LEU A 40 6.10 6.84 19.66
C LEU A 40 4.63 6.90 20.11
N ILE A 41 3.71 7.11 19.16
CA ILE A 41 2.27 7.13 19.42
C ILE A 41 1.78 5.74 19.88
N ASP A 42 2.24 4.66 19.26
CA ASP A 42 1.89 3.29 19.65
C ASP A 42 2.29 3.01 21.11
N ASN A 43 3.45 3.53 21.56
CA ASN A 43 3.90 3.40 22.95
C ASN A 43 3.01 4.19 23.91
N ALA A 44 2.64 5.43 23.54
CA ALA A 44 1.71 6.25 24.31
C ALA A 44 0.34 5.56 24.48
N ILE A 45 -0.25 5.06 23.37
CA ILE A 45 -1.51 4.30 23.42
C ILE A 45 -1.35 3.00 24.23
N SER A 46 -0.22 2.33 24.15
CA SER A 46 0.04 1.10 24.91
C SER A 46 0.26 1.34 26.41
N ALA A 47 0.61 2.57 26.81
CA ALA A 47 0.77 2.94 28.21
C ALA A 47 -0.58 3.18 28.90
N GLN A 48 -1.65 3.28 28.11
CA GLN A 48 -3.01 3.56 28.55
C GLN A 48 -3.41 2.74 29.79
N SER A 49 -3.83 3.45 30.82
CA SER A 49 -4.30 2.89 32.09
C SER A 49 -5.83 2.91 32.23
N GLY A 50 -6.51 3.79 31.50
CA GLY A 50 -7.96 3.94 31.49
C GLY A 50 -8.65 3.32 30.28
N GLU A 51 -9.91 3.69 30.04
CA GLU A 51 -10.70 3.24 28.87
C GLU A 51 -10.37 4.03 27.58
N TYR A 52 -9.85 5.25 27.72
CA TYR A 52 -9.45 6.11 26.61
C TYR A 52 -8.04 6.66 26.80
N PHE A 53 -7.46 7.18 25.72
CA PHE A 53 -6.16 7.84 25.74
C PHE A 53 -6.22 9.27 25.19
N THR A 54 -5.25 10.08 25.60
CA THR A 54 -4.91 11.35 24.96
C THR A 54 -3.42 11.39 24.65
N VAL A 55 -3.06 11.68 23.40
CA VAL A 55 -1.67 11.87 22.97
C VAL A 55 -1.50 13.29 22.44
N GLU A 56 -0.49 14.02 22.92
CA GLU A 56 -0.12 15.34 22.41
C GLU A 56 1.19 15.25 21.62
N ILE A 57 1.16 15.69 20.37
CA ILE A 57 2.32 15.76 19.47
C ILE A 57 2.67 17.22 19.27
N LEU A 58 3.90 17.62 19.64
CA LEU A 58 4.43 18.95 19.37
C LEU A 58 5.46 18.88 18.25
N ILE A 59 5.33 19.74 17.24
CA ILE A 59 6.29 19.87 16.13
C ILE A 59 6.69 21.33 15.97
N GLN A 60 7.93 21.66 16.31
CA GLN A 60 8.49 22.99 16.10
C GLN A 60 9.59 22.96 15.05
N LYS A 61 9.49 23.83 14.06
CA LYS A 61 10.53 24.01 13.04
C LYS A 61 11.40 25.22 13.39
N GLU A 62 12.72 25.07 13.32
CA GLU A 62 13.70 26.15 13.47
C GLU A 62 14.75 26.03 12.36
N GLY A 63 14.58 26.78 11.26
CA GLY A 63 15.43 26.59 10.07
C GLY A 63 15.21 25.20 9.45
N ASP A 64 16.28 24.39 9.34
CA ASP A 64 16.18 22.97 8.96
C ASP A 64 16.07 22.04 10.17
N ASP A 65 16.23 22.52 11.41
CA ASP A 65 15.99 21.69 12.59
C ASP A 65 14.49 21.55 12.84
N LEU A 66 14.08 20.34 13.22
CA LEU A 66 12.71 20.01 13.60
C LEU A 66 12.72 19.33 14.97
N HIS A 67 12.00 19.91 15.90
CA HIS A 67 11.86 19.44 17.27
C HIS A 67 10.52 18.73 17.41
N LEU A 68 10.56 17.43 17.71
CA LEU A 68 9.38 16.58 17.90
C LEU A 68 9.27 16.20 19.37
N THR A 69 8.09 16.39 19.97
CA THR A 69 7.73 15.80 21.27
C THR A 69 6.45 15.00 21.11
N VAL A 70 6.40 13.79 21.65
CA VAL A 70 5.17 13.00 21.83
C VAL A 70 4.96 12.79 23.32
N ALA A 71 3.80 13.20 23.83
CA ALA A 71 3.46 13.15 25.24
C ALA A 71 2.16 12.40 25.50
N ASP A 72 2.10 11.75 26.65
CA ASP A 72 0.93 11.11 27.24
C ASP A 72 0.90 11.36 28.75
N ASP A 73 -0.29 11.23 29.34
CA ASP A 73 -0.53 11.33 30.79
C ASP A 73 -0.86 9.97 31.42
N GLU A 74 -0.30 8.89 30.85
CA GLU A 74 -0.64 7.53 31.28
C GLU A 74 0.25 7.06 32.44
N LYS A 75 0.47 5.74 32.57
CA LYS A 75 1.13 5.14 33.74
C LYS A 75 2.61 5.52 33.94
N GLY A 76 3.24 6.12 32.93
CA GLY A 76 4.68 6.42 32.93
C GLY A 76 5.57 5.17 32.90
N ILE A 77 6.88 5.38 33.04
CA ILE A 77 7.91 4.34 33.05
C ILE A 77 8.62 4.40 34.41
N SER A 78 8.68 3.26 35.10
CA SER A 78 9.38 3.16 36.37
C SER A 78 10.88 3.37 36.20
N LEU A 79 11.57 3.80 37.27
CA LEU A 79 13.04 3.94 37.25
C LEU A 79 13.73 2.60 36.91
N GLU A 80 13.19 1.48 37.39
CA GLU A 80 13.72 0.15 37.08
C GLU A 80 13.58 -0.16 35.58
N ASP A 81 12.40 0.04 34.99
CA ASP A 81 12.18 -0.20 33.57
C ASP A 81 13.01 0.74 32.69
N LEU A 82 13.12 2.02 33.06
CA LEU A 82 13.91 3.02 32.34
C LEU A 82 15.39 2.61 32.29
N THR A 83 15.94 2.16 33.42
CA THR A 83 17.37 1.84 33.55
C THR A 83 17.73 0.43 33.08
N GLN A 84 16.82 -0.53 33.12
CA GLN A 84 17.16 -1.94 32.87
C GLN A 84 16.54 -2.53 31.60
N ARG A 85 15.45 -1.95 31.08
CA ARG A 85 14.61 -2.63 30.08
C ARG A 85 14.32 -1.79 28.84
N VAL A 86 13.72 -0.62 29.00
CA VAL A 86 13.16 0.17 27.89
C VAL A 86 14.22 0.54 26.86
N LEU A 87 15.38 1.02 27.32
CA LEU A 87 16.49 1.46 26.47
C LEU A 87 17.46 0.33 26.07
N ARG A 88 17.33 -0.86 26.65
CA ARG A 88 18.14 -2.03 26.28
C ARG A 88 17.73 -2.56 24.91
N LEU A 89 18.71 -2.89 24.06
CA LEU A 89 18.44 -3.51 22.76
C LEU A 89 17.86 -4.91 22.94
N GLY A 90 16.72 -5.17 22.28
CA GLY A 90 15.91 -6.37 22.50
C GLY A 90 15.23 -6.43 23.87
N GLY A 91 15.41 -5.40 24.71
CA GLY A 91 14.72 -5.26 25.98
C GLY A 91 13.23 -5.04 25.75
N LYS A 92 12.43 -5.76 26.53
CA LYS A 92 10.96 -5.62 26.62
C LYS A 92 10.62 -5.17 28.04
N GLY A 93 9.65 -4.27 28.17
CA GLY A 93 9.07 -3.95 29.49
C GLY A 93 8.36 -5.17 30.08
N THR A 94 8.07 -5.14 31.38
CA THR A 94 7.33 -6.22 32.07
C THR A 94 5.92 -6.42 31.53
N GLU A 95 5.30 -5.36 31.02
CA GLU A 95 3.96 -5.38 30.47
C GLU A 95 4.02 -5.00 28.98
N LEU A 96 3.65 -5.94 28.12
CA LEU A 96 3.51 -5.68 26.69
C LEU A 96 2.09 -5.20 26.42
N GLY A 97 1.95 -3.94 26.03
CA GLY A 97 0.71 -3.43 25.47
C GLY A 97 0.39 -4.06 24.12
N VAL A 98 -0.86 -3.95 23.68
CA VAL A 98 -1.39 -4.59 22.46
C VAL A 98 -0.59 -4.22 21.20
N LEU A 99 0.04 -3.04 21.16
CA LEU A 99 0.85 -2.59 20.02
C LEU A 99 2.35 -2.87 20.22
N ASN A 100 2.82 -3.39 21.35
CA ASN A 100 4.24 -3.52 21.69
C ASN A 100 4.72 -4.97 21.68
N GLU A 101 5.04 -5.51 20.50
CA GLU A 101 5.37 -6.94 20.32
C GLU A 101 6.85 -7.29 20.56
N HIS A 102 7.77 -6.48 20.02
CA HIS A 102 9.15 -6.94 19.77
C HIS A 102 10.22 -6.27 20.64
N GLY A 103 9.94 -5.15 21.28
CA GLY A 103 10.93 -4.43 22.10
C GLY A 103 12.04 -3.76 21.29
N PHE A 104 11.84 -3.45 20.01
CA PHE A 104 12.80 -2.71 19.17
C PHE A 104 12.26 -1.38 18.63
N GLY A 105 10.94 -1.20 18.55
CA GLY A 105 10.30 -0.04 17.90
C GLY A 105 10.77 1.32 18.38
N LEU A 106 10.74 1.58 19.70
CA LEU A 106 11.20 2.85 20.29
C LEU A 106 12.66 3.17 19.93
N LYS A 107 13.55 2.18 20.05
CA LYS A 107 14.99 2.35 19.77
C LYS A 107 15.22 2.67 18.30
N ASN A 108 14.61 1.89 17.41
CA ASN A 108 14.72 2.10 15.97
C ASN A 108 14.18 3.47 15.56
N SER A 109 13.03 3.89 16.12
CA SER A 109 12.44 5.19 15.87
C SER A 109 13.37 6.33 16.30
N LEU A 110 13.88 6.29 17.53
CA LEU A 110 14.79 7.33 18.05
C LEU A 110 16.10 7.36 17.28
N CYS A 111 16.73 6.20 17.01
CA CYS A 111 17.93 6.14 16.18
C CYS A 111 17.69 6.70 14.77
N THR A 112 16.56 6.38 14.14
CA THR A 112 16.27 6.85 12.77
C THR A 112 15.96 8.34 12.75
N LEU A 113 15.12 8.83 13.66
CA LEU A 113 14.77 10.26 13.76
C LEU A 113 16.01 11.13 13.96
N THR A 114 16.93 10.68 14.82
CA THR A 114 18.10 11.47 15.22
C THR A 114 19.38 11.15 14.44
N GLY A 115 19.36 10.10 13.61
CA GLY A 115 20.57 9.47 13.06
C GLY A 115 21.50 8.87 14.14
N ASN A 116 21.05 8.80 15.39
CA ASN A 116 21.88 8.64 16.59
C ASN A 116 23.02 9.67 16.71
N GLU A 117 22.84 10.85 16.12
CA GLU A 117 23.81 11.96 16.13
C GLU A 117 23.18 13.23 16.73
N ARG A 118 21.85 13.35 16.67
CA ARG A 118 21.06 14.44 17.25
C ARG A 118 20.49 14.05 18.62
N PRO A 119 20.21 15.03 19.50
CA PRO A 119 19.69 14.72 20.82
C PRO A 119 18.26 14.16 20.76
N PHE A 120 18.00 13.22 21.66
CA PHE A 120 16.66 12.83 22.10
C PHE A 120 16.64 12.75 23.61
N HIS A 121 15.47 12.77 24.22
CA HIS A 121 15.33 12.37 25.62
C HIS A 121 13.97 11.74 25.89
N ILE A 122 13.91 10.91 26.92
CA ILE A 122 12.67 10.35 27.46
C ILE A 122 12.54 10.89 28.87
N LEU A 123 11.52 11.71 29.09
CA LEU A 123 11.14 12.26 30.39
C LEU A 123 9.88 11.55 30.86
N THR A 124 9.89 10.96 32.05
CA THR A 124 8.82 10.07 32.50
C THR A 124 8.59 10.16 34.01
N ARG A 125 7.36 9.87 34.40
CA ARG A 125 6.90 9.90 35.80
C ARG A 125 5.82 8.85 35.99
N ASP A 126 6.13 7.82 36.76
CA ASP A 126 5.15 6.84 37.23
C ASP A 126 4.51 7.29 38.56
N GLU A 127 3.54 6.52 39.07
CA GLU A 127 2.83 6.86 40.32
C GLU A 127 3.80 7.08 41.50
N ARG A 128 4.84 6.24 41.60
CA ARG A 128 5.83 6.33 42.68
C ARG A 128 6.69 7.58 42.53
N ALA A 129 7.17 7.87 41.32
CA ALA A 129 7.89 9.11 41.03
C ALA A 129 7.02 10.32 41.36
N SER A 130 5.71 10.24 41.08
CA SER A 130 4.77 11.31 41.42
C SER A 130 4.65 11.58 42.91
N GLN A 131 4.52 10.54 43.72
CA GLN A 131 4.52 10.66 45.18
C GLN A 131 5.83 11.25 45.74
N LEU A 132 6.96 10.99 45.06
CA LEU A 132 8.28 11.51 45.44
C LEU A 132 8.62 12.87 44.82
N ASN A 133 7.73 13.43 43.99
CA ASN A 133 7.99 14.61 43.16
C ASN A 133 9.29 14.49 42.33
N HIS A 134 9.52 13.30 41.78
CA HIS A 134 10.65 13.01 40.89
C HIS A 134 10.20 13.01 39.43
N TYR A 135 11.06 13.51 38.57
CA TYR A 135 10.90 13.50 37.12
C TYR A 135 12.11 12.79 36.54
N TYR A 136 11.97 11.55 36.06
CA TYR A 136 13.12 10.80 35.56
C TYR A 136 13.36 11.13 34.09
N ILE A 137 14.60 11.47 33.74
CA ILE A 137 15.00 11.75 32.36
C ILE A 137 16.17 10.87 31.93
N ALA A 138 16.13 10.39 30.69
CA ALA A 138 17.27 9.73 30.04
C ALA A 138 17.59 10.40 28.71
N HIS A 139 18.83 10.82 28.54
CA HIS A 139 19.32 11.53 27.35
C HIS A 139 19.99 10.58 26.36
N GLY A 140 19.64 10.75 25.09
CA GLY A 140 20.38 10.23 23.96
C GLY A 140 21.45 11.20 23.45
N PRO A 141 22.30 10.81 22.49
CA PRO A 141 22.20 9.58 21.69
C PRO A 141 22.45 8.27 22.45
N PHE A 142 22.09 7.14 21.85
CA PHE A 142 22.33 5.83 22.44
C PHE A 142 23.83 5.55 22.64
N SER A 143 24.19 5.17 23.86
CA SER A 143 25.53 4.72 24.24
C SER A 143 25.49 3.83 25.48
N ARG A 144 26.56 3.08 25.75
CA ARG A 144 26.70 2.29 26.99
C ARG A 144 26.75 3.15 28.27
N ASN A 145 26.95 4.45 28.14
CA ASN A 145 27.14 5.38 29.26
C ASN A 145 25.89 6.22 29.56
N MET A 146 24.75 5.92 28.93
CA MET A 146 23.49 6.61 29.25
C MET A 146 23.12 6.41 30.72
N GLN A 147 22.60 7.46 31.34
CA GLN A 147 22.17 7.47 32.74
C GLN A 147 20.74 8.00 32.84
N ALA A 148 20.05 7.60 33.90
CA ALA A 148 18.80 8.23 34.31
C ALA A 148 19.13 9.34 35.34
N GLU A 149 18.57 10.52 35.12
CA GLU A 149 18.77 11.71 35.92
C GLU A 149 17.43 12.25 36.44
N LEU A 150 17.48 13.26 37.31
CA LEU A 150 16.30 14.01 37.75
C LEU A 150 16.15 15.30 36.95
N ASP A 151 14.94 15.59 36.54
CA ASP A 151 14.56 16.85 35.91
C ASP A 151 13.54 17.61 36.79
N THR A 152 12.89 18.62 36.21
CA THR A 152 12.03 19.59 36.88
C THR A 152 10.63 19.59 36.26
N GLU A 153 9.67 20.06 37.05
CA GLU A 153 8.30 20.29 36.60
C GLU A 153 8.23 21.25 35.39
N SER A 154 9.12 22.26 35.34
CA SER A 154 9.15 23.21 34.25
C SER A 154 9.41 22.54 32.90
N ASN A 155 10.27 21.52 32.86
CA ASN A 155 10.51 20.73 31.65
C ASN A 155 9.40 19.72 31.41
N TRP A 156 8.81 19.15 32.47
CA TRP A 156 7.67 18.23 32.41
C TRP A 156 6.46 18.79 31.67
N LEU A 157 6.17 20.08 31.87
CA LEU A 157 5.02 20.79 31.31
C LEU A 157 5.38 21.67 30.10
N LYS A 158 6.63 21.63 29.63
CA LYS A 158 7.12 22.56 28.62
C LYS A 158 6.29 22.48 27.34
N ASP A 159 5.70 23.62 26.96
CA ASP A 159 4.85 23.80 25.78
C ASP A 159 3.59 22.93 25.71
N LEU A 160 3.33 22.04 26.67
CA LEU A 160 2.17 21.11 26.67
C LEU A 160 0.88 21.80 27.12
N THR A 161 -0.23 21.44 26.48
CA THR A 161 -1.57 21.97 26.81
C THR A 161 -2.65 20.90 26.95
N LYS A 162 -2.44 19.72 26.36
CA LYS A 162 -3.38 18.62 26.35
C LYS A 162 -2.95 17.49 27.29
N CYS A 163 -1.64 17.26 27.42
CA CYS A 163 -1.04 16.32 28.37
C CYS A 163 -0.32 17.07 29.49
N ARG A 164 -0.98 17.23 30.65
CA ARG A 164 -0.48 18.01 31.82
C ARG A 164 -0.64 17.25 33.14
N GLY A 165 -0.85 15.95 33.07
CA GLY A 165 -1.05 15.07 34.21
C GLY A 165 0.21 14.87 35.05
N ASP A 166 -0.02 14.28 36.23
CA ASP A 166 1.02 14.01 37.23
C ASP A 166 1.85 12.75 36.91
N THR A 167 1.39 11.93 35.97
CA THR A 167 2.09 10.74 35.46
C THR A 167 2.16 10.77 33.95
N GLY A 168 2.99 9.92 33.36
CA GLY A 168 3.05 9.71 31.91
C GLY A 168 4.47 9.74 31.36
N THR A 169 4.57 9.93 30.05
CA THR A 169 5.86 9.96 29.34
C THR A 169 5.88 11.08 28.29
N ARG A 170 7.05 11.71 28.12
CA ARG A 170 7.35 12.66 27.06
C ARG A 170 8.59 12.17 26.33
N VAL A 171 8.47 11.94 25.04
CA VAL A 171 9.57 11.54 24.18
C VAL A 171 9.89 12.68 23.24
N TYR A 172 11.07 13.27 23.41
CA TYR A 172 11.59 14.30 22.54
C TYR A 172 12.63 13.74 21.59
N ALA A 173 12.61 14.17 20.33
CA ALA A 173 13.68 13.92 19.37
C ALA A 173 13.90 15.13 18.46
N GLN A 174 15.18 15.49 18.25
CA GLN A 174 15.56 16.45 17.21
C GLN A 174 15.84 15.71 15.90
N THR A 175 15.22 16.18 14.83
CA THR A 175 15.44 15.71 13.46
C THR A 175 15.58 16.89 12.50
N THR A 176 15.54 16.63 11.19
CA THR A 176 15.61 17.65 10.15
C THR A 176 14.26 17.82 9.45
N PHE A 177 13.99 19.04 9.01
CA PHE A 177 12.86 19.33 8.15
C PHE A 177 13.00 18.61 6.80
N SER A 178 14.23 18.45 6.29
CA SER A 178 14.49 17.62 5.11
C SER A 178 14.04 16.16 5.27
N TYR A 179 14.27 15.54 6.43
CA TYR A 179 13.75 14.20 6.72
C TYR A 179 12.22 14.20 6.87
N PHE A 180 11.63 15.22 7.51
CA PHE A 180 10.17 15.33 7.59
C PHE A 180 9.51 15.46 6.20
N ARG A 181 10.15 16.16 5.26
CA ARG A 181 9.70 16.26 3.87
C ARG A 181 9.65 14.92 3.13
N SER A 182 10.31 13.86 3.61
CA SER A 182 10.16 12.51 3.06
C SER A 182 8.70 12.03 3.07
N LEU A 183 7.89 12.50 4.04
CA LEU A 183 6.45 12.23 4.12
C LEU A 183 5.70 12.63 2.83
N TYR A 184 6.03 13.81 2.30
CA TYR A 184 5.40 14.34 1.11
C TYR A 184 6.39 15.26 0.38
N PRO A 185 7.23 14.73 -0.53
CA PRO A 185 8.33 15.49 -1.14
C PRO A 185 7.93 16.74 -1.90
N ARG A 186 6.66 16.81 -2.35
CA ARG A 186 6.05 17.97 -3.01
C ARG A 186 5.75 19.12 -2.05
N GLY A 187 5.70 18.86 -0.74
CA GLY A 187 5.49 19.86 0.30
C GLY A 187 6.78 20.62 0.61
N ASN A 188 6.67 21.95 0.68
CA ASN A 188 7.79 22.84 1.05
C ASN A 188 7.56 23.58 2.37
N TYR A 189 6.32 23.64 2.85
CA TYR A 189 5.93 24.40 4.03
C TYR A 189 5.54 23.45 5.17
N LEU A 190 5.81 23.86 6.41
CA LEU A 190 5.49 23.08 7.61
C LEU A 190 4.01 22.71 7.63
N GLU A 191 3.13 23.69 7.46
CA GLU A 191 1.68 23.48 7.54
C GLU A 191 1.16 22.46 6.50
N THR A 192 1.66 22.51 5.26
CA THR A 192 1.33 21.51 4.24
C THR A 192 1.72 20.09 4.66
N LEU A 193 2.92 19.94 5.24
CA LEU A 193 3.38 18.63 5.72
C LEU A 193 2.62 18.17 6.96
N ILE A 194 2.23 19.09 7.85
CA ILE A 194 1.38 18.79 9.00
C ILE A 194 0.03 18.26 8.54
N GLU A 195 -0.64 18.91 7.58
CA GLU A 195 -1.91 18.38 7.05
C GLU A 195 -1.76 16.98 6.42
N ARG A 196 -0.64 16.74 5.71
CA ARG A 196 -0.34 15.42 5.16
C ARG A 196 -0.05 14.40 6.26
N LEU A 197 0.56 14.82 7.36
CA LEU A 197 0.78 13.98 8.52
C LEU A 197 -0.53 13.66 9.22
N MET A 198 -1.41 14.64 9.38
CA MET A 198 -2.76 14.45 9.92
C MET A 198 -3.55 13.43 9.10
N GLU A 199 -3.46 13.53 7.76
CA GLU A 199 -4.05 12.54 6.85
C GLU A 199 -3.50 11.13 7.09
N HIS A 200 -2.19 11.00 7.19
CA HIS A 200 -1.55 9.72 7.49
C HIS A 200 -1.98 9.15 8.85
N LEU A 201 -1.99 9.96 9.90
CA LEU A 201 -2.37 9.55 11.25
C LEU A 201 -3.85 9.20 11.36
N GLY A 202 -4.72 9.97 10.68
CA GLY A 202 -6.17 9.73 10.64
C GLY A 202 -6.53 8.40 9.99
N VAL A 203 -5.78 7.98 8.95
CA VAL A 203 -5.87 6.63 8.37
C VAL A 203 -5.26 5.59 9.32
N LYS A 204 -4.03 5.83 9.79
CA LYS A 204 -3.24 4.87 10.58
C LYS A 204 -3.94 4.44 11.88
N TYR A 205 -4.55 5.38 12.58
CA TYR A 205 -5.18 5.17 13.88
C TYR A 205 -6.71 5.17 13.84
N ARG A 206 -7.35 5.09 12.65
CA ARG A 206 -8.82 5.10 12.54
C ARG A 206 -9.53 4.08 13.42
N GLY A 207 -8.94 2.89 13.62
CA GLY A 207 -9.54 1.87 14.49
C GLY A 207 -9.68 2.32 15.94
N TYR A 208 -8.78 3.19 16.41
CA TYR A 208 -8.83 3.80 17.73
C TYR A 208 -9.65 5.09 17.74
N LEU A 209 -9.48 5.95 16.73
CA LEU A 209 -10.12 7.27 16.62
C LEU A 209 -11.62 7.23 16.26
N LYS A 210 -12.15 6.04 15.94
CA LYS A 210 -13.60 5.79 15.85
C LYS A 210 -14.34 6.13 17.13
N ASP A 211 -13.70 5.90 18.27
CA ASP A 211 -14.20 6.37 19.55
C ASP A 211 -13.74 7.82 19.75
N PRO A 212 -14.65 8.81 19.77
CA PRO A 212 -14.28 10.23 19.86
C PRO A 212 -13.64 10.60 21.21
N ARG A 213 -13.65 9.70 22.20
CA ARG A 213 -12.99 9.89 23.49
C ARG A 213 -11.49 9.63 23.40
N ASN A 214 -11.05 8.84 22.43
CA ASN A 214 -9.63 8.68 22.09
C ASN A 214 -9.19 9.87 21.26
N THR A 215 -8.16 10.60 21.71
CA THR A 215 -7.70 11.79 21.00
C THR A 215 -6.19 11.77 20.75
N ILE A 216 -5.81 12.19 19.54
CA ILE A 216 -4.44 12.55 19.20
C ILE A 216 -4.49 14.01 18.79
N TRP A 217 -3.74 14.85 19.49
CA TRP A 217 -3.57 16.26 19.19
C TRP A 217 -2.23 16.48 18.49
N ILE A 218 -2.23 17.31 17.45
CA ILE A 218 -1.01 17.81 16.84
C ILE A 218 -0.96 19.32 17.01
N ARG A 219 0.20 19.80 17.46
CA ARG A 219 0.47 21.22 17.64
C ARG A 219 1.77 21.56 16.96
N TRP A 220 1.79 22.68 16.24
CA TRP A 220 2.97 23.07 15.49
C TRP A 220 3.20 24.57 15.46
N ARG A 221 4.45 24.96 15.24
CA ARG A 221 4.87 26.35 14.97
C ARG A 221 6.13 26.40 14.10
N ASP A 222 6.32 27.50 13.39
CA ASP A 222 7.55 27.77 12.62
C ASP A 222 8.29 28.96 13.27
N GLY A 223 9.49 28.70 13.77
CA GLY A 223 10.27 29.65 14.57
C GLY A 223 9.50 30.08 15.82
N THR A 224 9.32 31.39 15.96
CA THR A 224 8.66 32.03 17.11
C THR A 224 7.19 32.34 16.85
N SER A 225 6.57 31.76 15.82
CA SER A 225 5.13 31.94 15.57
C SER A 225 4.30 31.38 16.73
N ASP A 226 3.05 31.83 16.83
CA ASP A 226 2.09 31.21 17.73
C ASP A 226 1.91 29.73 17.39
N TRP A 227 1.66 28.94 18.44
CA TRP A 227 1.31 27.53 18.29
C TRP A 227 -0.07 27.41 17.63
N GLN A 228 -0.14 26.62 16.58
CA GLN A 228 -1.40 26.11 16.05
C GLN A 228 -1.67 24.74 16.66
N ASP A 229 -2.94 24.37 16.84
CA ASP A 229 -3.35 23.05 17.30
C ASP A 229 -4.56 22.50 16.56
N GLU A 230 -4.55 21.20 16.30
CA GLU A 230 -5.67 20.46 15.71
C GLU A 230 -5.75 19.05 16.32
N SER A 231 -6.97 18.51 16.36
CA SER A 231 -7.18 17.09 16.68
C SER A 231 -7.14 16.25 15.40
N ILE A 232 -6.52 15.07 15.47
CA ILE A 232 -6.51 14.14 14.34
C ILE A 232 -7.89 13.51 14.21
N LYS A 233 -8.53 13.76 13.05
CA LYS A 233 -9.82 13.14 12.73
C LYS A 233 -9.64 11.71 12.24
N THR A 234 -10.59 10.84 12.56
CA THR A 234 -10.70 9.53 11.91
C THR A 234 -10.93 9.70 10.40
N ILE A 235 -10.20 8.93 9.60
CA ILE A 235 -10.43 8.84 8.15
C ILE A 235 -10.90 7.42 7.85
N GLU A 236 -12.23 7.27 7.78
CA GLU A 236 -12.87 6.03 7.35
C GLU A 236 -12.59 5.73 5.88
N ILE A 237 -12.77 4.48 5.49
CA ILE A 237 -12.71 4.12 4.07
C ILE A 237 -13.97 4.66 3.38
N PRO A 238 -13.83 5.54 2.37
CA PRO A 238 -14.97 6.23 1.75
C PRO A 238 -15.64 5.32 0.71
N PHE A 239 -16.48 4.39 1.16
CA PHE A 239 -17.22 3.49 0.28
C PHE A 239 -18.50 4.14 -0.26
N SER A 240 -18.73 4.07 -1.57
CA SER A 240 -20.04 4.35 -2.18
C SER A 240 -20.98 3.14 -2.06
N ALA A 241 -20.41 1.94 -2.19
CA ALA A 241 -21.06 0.65 -2.01
C ALA A 241 -20.02 -0.34 -1.51
N SER A 242 -20.41 -1.25 -0.60
CA SER A 242 -19.48 -2.21 -0.01
C SER A 242 -20.11 -3.57 0.26
N HIS A 243 -19.24 -4.57 0.35
CA HIS A 243 -19.52 -5.93 0.78
C HIS A 243 -18.61 -6.28 1.95
N SER A 244 -19.08 -7.13 2.86
CA SER A 244 -18.27 -7.62 3.98
C SER A 244 -18.31 -9.13 4.09
N LYS A 245 -17.18 -9.72 4.48
CA LYS A 245 -17.02 -11.15 4.71
C LYS A 245 -16.16 -11.39 5.95
N ARG A 246 -16.62 -12.28 6.84
CA ARG A 246 -15.78 -12.86 7.89
C ARG A 246 -15.09 -14.12 7.37
N PHE A 247 -13.79 -14.22 7.65
CA PHE A 247 -12.96 -15.40 7.41
C PHE A 247 -12.61 -16.06 8.75
N ASP A 248 -12.87 -17.37 8.83
CA ASP A 248 -12.47 -18.20 9.97
C ASP A 248 -11.20 -18.98 9.56
N VAL A 249 -10.03 -18.47 9.94
CA VAL A 249 -8.71 -18.99 9.55
C VAL A 249 -8.27 -20.10 10.51
N ARG A 250 -8.26 -21.33 10.03
CA ARG A 250 -7.96 -22.52 10.85
C ARG A 250 -6.50 -22.99 10.70
N VAL A 251 -5.76 -23.07 11.80
CA VAL A 251 -4.40 -23.65 11.85
C VAL A 251 -4.35 -24.64 13.03
N GLY A 252 -4.21 -25.93 12.72
CA GLY A 252 -4.36 -26.99 13.72
C GLY A 252 -5.76 -26.93 14.37
N ASN A 253 -5.79 -26.92 15.71
CA ASN A 253 -7.03 -26.82 16.49
C ASN A 253 -7.46 -25.38 16.79
N ASN A 254 -6.71 -24.38 16.33
CA ASN A 254 -6.98 -22.97 16.58
C ASN A 254 -7.68 -22.33 15.39
N THR A 255 -8.67 -21.48 15.66
CA THR A 255 -9.37 -20.66 14.66
C THR A 255 -9.24 -19.19 15.03
N GLU A 256 -8.76 -18.39 14.10
CA GLU A 256 -8.68 -16.92 14.22
C GLU A 256 -9.62 -16.26 13.21
N GLN A 257 -10.07 -15.05 13.51
CA GLN A 257 -11.02 -14.33 12.65
C GLN A 257 -10.37 -13.13 11.98
N ALA A 258 -10.77 -12.90 10.73
CA ALA A 258 -10.50 -11.67 9.99
C ALA A 258 -11.78 -11.17 9.32
N TRP A 259 -11.96 -9.86 9.25
CA TRP A 259 -13.09 -9.22 8.56
C TRP A 259 -12.57 -8.47 7.36
N TYR A 260 -13.11 -8.79 6.20
CA TYR A 260 -12.79 -8.12 4.96
C TYR A 260 -13.99 -7.34 4.46
N THR A 261 -13.82 -6.03 4.24
CA THR A 261 -14.82 -5.17 3.62
C THR A 261 -14.22 -4.57 2.37
N TRP A 262 -14.93 -4.60 1.24
CA TRP A 262 -14.43 -4.06 -0.03
C TRP A 262 -15.55 -3.48 -0.87
N GLY A 263 -15.20 -2.62 -1.81
CA GLY A 263 -16.17 -1.90 -2.59
C GLY A 263 -15.59 -0.84 -3.50
N THR A 264 -16.44 0.09 -3.89
CA THR A 264 -16.11 1.22 -4.76
C THR A 264 -15.94 2.51 -3.97
N LEU A 265 -15.00 3.32 -4.41
CA LEU A 265 -14.66 4.62 -3.88
C LEU A 265 -15.78 5.65 -4.09
N ASP A 266 -16.10 6.37 -3.02
CA ASP A 266 -16.88 7.62 -3.06
C ASP A 266 -15.92 8.82 -3.01
N GLU A 267 -15.69 9.45 -4.16
CA GLU A 267 -14.82 10.63 -4.28
C GLU A 267 -15.39 11.85 -3.56
N SER A 268 -16.71 11.94 -3.42
CA SER A 268 -17.35 13.13 -2.84
C SER A 268 -16.95 13.34 -1.38
N VAL A 269 -16.75 12.24 -0.62
CA VAL A 269 -16.26 12.27 0.77
C VAL A 269 -14.83 12.78 0.86
N ILE A 270 -14.03 12.54 -0.17
CA ILE A 270 -12.60 12.88 -0.20
C ILE A 270 -12.38 14.34 -0.57
N GLU A 271 -13.21 14.83 -1.48
CA GLU A 271 -13.16 16.19 -2.01
C GLU A 271 -13.88 17.20 -1.11
N ASP A 272 -14.67 16.73 -0.14
CA ASP A 272 -15.40 17.59 0.79
C ASP A 272 -14.48 18.31 1.79
N GLY A 273 -14.05 19.51 1.41
CA GLY A 273 -13.30 20.41 2.29
C GLY A 273 -14.10 20.96 3.48
N SER A 274 -15.44 20.84 3.50
CA SER A 274 -16.25 21.34 4.62
C SER A 274 -16.07 20.52 5.90
N SER A 275 -15.55 19.30 5.76
CA SER A 275 -15.18 18.40 6.86
C SER A 275 -13.94 18.86 7.66
N GLY A 276 -13.28 19.96 7.27
CA GLY A 276 -12.11 20.53 7.95
C GLY A 276 -10.82 19.70 7.76
N LYS A 277 -9.71 20.14 8.38
CA LYS A 277 -8.40 19.47 8.20
C LYS A 277 -8.48 17.98 8.60
N PRO A 278 -7.89 17.05 7.81
CA PRO A 278 -7.02 17.29 6.64
C PRO A 278 -7.76 17.27 5.29
N PHE A 279 -9.09 17.33 5.26
CA PHE A 279 -9.86 17.32 4.01
C PHE A 279 -9.71 18.65 3.23
N PRO A 280 -9.73 18.60 1.89
CA PRO A 280 -9.79 17.40 1.05
C PRO A 280 -8.49 16.59 1.10
N LEU A 281 -8.61 15.26 1.08
CA LEU A 281 -7.45 14.36 1.18
C LEU A 281 -6.56 14.50 -0.07
N LYS A 282 -5.24 14.31 0.08
CA LYS A 282 -4.26 14.44 -1.03
C LYS A 282 -3.32 13.24 -1.18
N MET A 283 -3.31 12.31 -0.23
CA MET A 283 -2.42 11.15 -0.21
C MET A 283 -3.18 9.83 -0.35
N TYR A 284 -4.31 9.70 0.33
CA TYR A 284 -5.09 8.49 0.45
C TYR A 284 -6.35 8.55 -0.42
N TYR A 285 -6.72 7.38 -0.96
CA TYR A 285 -7.96 7.17 -1.70
C TYR A 285 -8.16 8.08 -2.93
N GLN A 286 -7.07 8.52 -3.55
CA GLN A 286 -7.04 9.52 -4.64
C GLN A 286 -7.47 8.98 -6.03
N LYS A 287 -8.30 7.93 -6.08
CA LYS A 287 -8.75 7.23 -7.30
C LYS A 287 -7.67 7.05 -8.38
N ASN A 288 -6.52 6.51 -7.99
CA ASN A 288 -5.41 6.32 -8.91
C ASN A 288 -4.66 5.02 -8.64
N LEU A 289 -3.73 4.70 -9.53
CA LEU A 289 -2.98 3.44 -9.49
C LEU A 289 -2.30 3.19 -8.15
N ARG A 290 -1.86 4.24 -7.44
CA ARG A 290 -1.15 4.14 -6.17
C ARG A 290 -2.08 3.89 -4.98
N THR A 291 -3.32 4.37 -5.06
CA THR A 291 -4.27 4.39 -3.93
C THR A 291 -5.39 3.36 -4.02
N GLN A 292 -5.42 2.56 -5.09
CA GLN A 292 -6.25 1.36 -5.18
C GLN A 292 -5.72 0.22 -4.32
N GLY A 293 -6.62 -0.68 -3.92
CA GLY A 293 -6.31 -1.86 -3.14
C GLY A 293 -6.97 -1.82 -1.76
N ILE A 294 -6.43 -2.58 -0.82
CA ILE A 294 -7.03 -2.76 0.50
C ILE A 294 -6.06 -2.33 1.59
N ASP A 295 -6.57 -1.67 2.61
CA ASP A 295 -5.80 -1.39 3.80
C ASP A 295 -5.84 -2.60 4.73
N ILE A 296 -4.69 -3.00 5.29
CA ILE A 296 -4.60 -4.05 6.30
C ILE A 296 -4.47 -3.40 7.67
N ARG A 297 -5.49 -3.62 8.50
CA ARG A 297 -5.56 -3.16 9.88
C ARG A 297 -5.32 -4.32 10.83
N VAL A 298 -4.28 -4.20 11.64
CA VAL A 298 -3.92 -5.18 12.66
C VAL A 298 -4.01 -4.51 14.03
N ARG A 299 -4.81 -5.09 14.94
CA ARG A 299 -5.00 -4.56 16.30
C ARG A 299 -5.38 -3.09 16.30
N ASN A 300 -6.47 -2.75 15.62
CA ASN A 300 -6.95 -1.38 15.39
C ASN A 300 -6.00 -0.36 14.73
N ARG A 301 -4.78 -0.77 14.32
CA ARG A 301 -3.80 0.08 13.61
C ARG A 301 -3.65 -0.36 12.16
N VAL A 302 -3.73 0.57 11.22
CA VAL A 302 -3.43 0.28 9.80
C VAL A 302 -1.92 0.17 9.63
N ILE A 303 -1.46 -1.00 9.23
CA ILE A 303 -0.02 -1.27 9.07
C ILE A 303 0.42 -1.18 7.60
N LEU A 304 -0.49 -1.47 6.67
CA LEU A 304 -0.23 -1.54 5.25
C LEU A 304 -1.42 -0.94 4.48
N PRO A 305 -1.36 0.32 4.03
CA PRO A 305 -2.42 0.90 3.22
C PRO A 305 -2.34 0.44 1.76
N HIS A 306 -3.47 0.41 1.07
CA HIS A 306 -3.57 0.27 -0.39
C HIS A 306 -2.88 -0.97 -0.97
N GLN A 307 -2.87 -2.10 -0.27
CA GLN A 307 -2.25 -3.34 -0.73
C GLN A 307 -3.05 -3.97 -1.87
N MET A 308 -2.38 -4.45 -2.91
CA MET A 308 -3.06 -5.10 -4.03
C MET A 308 -2.27 -6.29 -4.54
N THR A 309 -1.15 -6.04 -5.22
CA THR A 309 -0.24 -7.07 -5.73
C THR A 309 0.35 -7.94 -4.63
N GLU A 310 0.46 -7.40 -3.42
CA GLU A 310 0.95 -8.10 -2.23
C GLU A 310 -0.05 -9.14 -1.70
N ILE A 311 -1.34 -8.92 -1.97
CA ILE A 311 -2.44 -9.83 -1.59
C ILE A 311 -2.75 -10.79 -2.74
N TRP A 312 -2.81 -10.26 -3.96
CA TRP A 312 -3.14 -10.98 -5.18
C TRP A 312 -2.01 -10.79 -6.20
N PRO A 313 -1.02 -11.70 -6.23
CA PRO A 313 0.15 -11.56 -7.12
C PRO A 313 -0.19 -11.48 -8.61
N GLU A 314 -1.31 -12.09 -9.02
CA GLU A 314 -1.79 -12.10 -10.41
C GLU A 314 -2.60 -10.85 -10.80
N VAL A 315 -2.92 -9.97 -9.84
CA VAL A 315 -3.73 -8.77 -10.08
C VAL A 315 -2.82 -7.54 -10.09
N TYR A 316 -2.49 -7.08 -11.28
CA TYR A 316 -1.66 -5.90 -11.47
C TYR A 316 -2.44 -4.61 -11.27
N ARG A 317 -1.73 -3.57 -10.82
CA ARG A 317 -2.25 -2.20 -10.75
C ARG A 317 -2.66 -1.71 -12.13
N HIS A 318 -3.93 -1.35 -12.30
CA HIS A 318 -4.49 -0.88 -13.57
C HIS A 318 -5.58 0.17 -13.33
N ASN A 319 -5.78 1.09 -14.28
CA ASN A 319 -6.73 2.20 -14.11
C ASN A 319 -8.17 1.72 -13.87
N ASP A 320 -8.53 0.56 -14.42
CA ASP A 320 -9.83 -0.10 -14.20
C ASP A 320 -10.10 -0.45 -12.73
N HIS A 321 -9.05 -0.54 -11.92
CA HIS A 321 -9.15 -0.83 -10.49
C HIS A 321 -9.03 0.43 -9.62
N ASN A 322 -8.86 1.62 -10.21
CA ASN A 322 -8.75 2.88 -9.46
C ASN A 322 -9.90 3.12 -8.46
N PRO A 323 -11.16 2.72 -8.74
CA PRO A 323 -12.24 2.85 -7.76
C PRO A 323 -12.21 1.78 -6.66
N PHE A 324 -11.42 0.71 -6.80
CA PHE A 324 -11.43 -0.41 -5.86
C PHE A 324 -10.69 -0.06 -4.57
N ILE A 325 -11.42 -0.14 -3.46
CA ILE A 325 -10.89 0.06 -2.11
C ILE A 325 -11.40 -1.04 -1.17
N GLY A 326 -10.69 -1.27 -0.06
CA GLY A 326 -11.13 -2.19 0.97
C GLY A 326 -10.37 -2.08 2.29
N GLU A 327 -10.86 -2.78 3.31
CA GLU A 327 -10.20 -2.99 4.59
C GLU A 327 -10.16 -4.47 4.95
N LEU A 328 -9.00 -4.97 5.36
CA LEU A 328 -8.86 -6.24 6.03
C LEU A 328 -8.51 -5.99 7.51
N ILE A 329 -9.42 -6.35 8.40
CA ILE A 329 -9.30 -6.17 9.86
C ILE A 329 -8.91 -7.48 10.51
N ILE A 330 -7.83 -7.45 11.28
CA ILE A 330 -7.24 -8.58 11.99
C ILE A 330 -6.92 -8.18 13.42
N GLU A 331 -7.72 -8.62 14.39
CA GLU A 331 -7.51 -8.27 15.81
C GLU A 331 -6.66 -9.30 16.57
N SER A 332 -6.45 -10.48 15.98
CA SER A 332 -5.73 -11.57 16.63
C SER A 332 -4.22 -11.33 16.68
N ALA A 333 -3.64 -11.49 17.87
CA ALA A 333 -2.19 -11.43 18.10
C ALA A 333 -1.41 -12.56 17.40
N LYS A 334 -2.08 -13.59 16.87
CA LYS A 334 -1.41 -14.67 16.10
C LYS A 334 -0.95 -14.22 14.72
N PHE A 335 -1.44 -13.08 14.23
CA PHE A 335 -0.92 -12.42 13.03
C PHE A 335 0.22 -11.48 13.45
N VAL A 336 1.41 -12.05 13.50
CA VAL A 336 2.63 -11.39 13.99
C VAL A 336 3.15 -10.42 12.93
N THR A 337 3.59 -9.23 13.36
CA THR A 337 4.22 -8.25 12.46
C THR A 337 5.75 -8.40 12.43
N VAL A 338 6.40 -7.73 11.48
CA VAL A 338 7.87 -7.55 11.53
C VAL A 338 8.25 -6.52 12.59
N ASN A 339 9.52 -6.49 13.04
CA ASN A 339 9.98 -5.66 14.17
C ASN A 339 9.64 -4.16 14.08
N ASN A 340 9.56 -3.60 12.87
CA ASN A 340 9.22 -2.20 12.60
C ASN A 340 7.72 -1.97 12.32
N LYS A 341 6.89 -3.00 12.45
CA LYS A 341 5.43 -3.00 12.26
C LYS A 341 4.98 -2.38 10.92
N THR A 342 5.82 -2.51 9.88
CA THR A 342 5.49 -2.05 8.53
C THR A 342 4.89 -3.15 7.67
N SER A 343 4.82 -4.39 8.15
CA SER A 343 4.22 -5.53 7.45
C SER A 343 3.89 -6.69 8.40
N LEU A 344 3.14 -7.66 7.92
CA LEU A 344 2.98 -8.98 8.56
C LEU A 344 4.20 -9.85 8.27
N ALA A 345 4.58 -10.72 9.21
CA ALA A 345 5.65 -11.67 9.01
C ALA A 345 5.32 -12.63 7.85
N ALA A 346 6.22 -12.72 6.86
CA ALA A 346 5.97 -13.48 5.65
C ALA A 346 5.85 -14.99 5.89
N ASP A 347 6.49 -15.53 6.92
CA ASP A 347 6.40 -16.92 7.35
C ASP A 347 5.21 -17.21 8.28
N ASN A 348 4.37 -16.21 8.58
CA ASN A 348 3.21 -16.39 9.43
C ASN A 348 2.15 -17.30 8.76
N VAL A 349 1.92 -18.47 9.36
CA VAL A 349 1.04 -19.50 8.79
C VAL A 349 -0.43 -19.05 8.69
N TYR A 350 -0.92 -18.24 9.65
CA TYR A 350 -2.27 -17.69 9.59
C TYR A 350 -2.40 -16.69 8.45
N TRP A 351 -1.39 -15.85 8.25
CA TRP A 351 -1.36 -14.89 7.15
C TRP A 351 -1.37 -15.57 5.79
N GLN A 352 -0.56 -16.63 5.60
CA GLN A 352 -0.55 -17.38 4.35
C GLN A 352 -1.91 -18.00 4.03
N LYS A 353 -2.56 -18.66 5.01
CA LYS A 353 -3.90 -19.21 4.82
C LYS A 353 -4.95 -18.15 4.51
N LEU A 354 -4.88 -16.98 5.16
CA LEU A 354 -5.82 -15.89 4.89
C LEU A 354 -5.65 -15.38 3.45
N LYS A 355 -4.42 -15.26 2.93
CA LYS A 355 -4.19 -14.92 1.52
C LYS A 355 -4.77 -15.95 0.56
N GLU A 356 -4.62 -17.25 0.85
CA GLU A 356 -5.26 -18.31 0.05
C GLU A 356 -6.79 -18.16 0.01
N MET A 357 -7.42 -17.81 1.13
CA MET A 357 -8.86 -17.56 1.19
C MET A 357 -9.27 -16.30 0.41
N LEU A 358 -8.46 -15.24 0.48
CA LEU A 358 -8.66 -14.00 -0.25
C LEU A 358 -8.43 -14.15 -1.76
N ASP A 359 -7.73 -15.18 -2.21
CA ASP A 359 -7.45 -15.42 -3.64
C ASP A 359 -8.68 -15.88 -4.45
N HIS A 360 -9.83 -16.04 -3.79
CA HIS A 360 -11.10 -16.28 -4.45
C HIS A 360 -11.54 -15.10 -5.32
N LYS A 361 -12.11 -15.39 -6.49
CA LYS A 361 -12.53 -14.38 -7.50
C LYS A 361 -13.45 -13.28 -6.96
N ASP A 362 -14.29 -13.59 -5.97
CA ASP A 362 -15.29 -12.66 -5.43
C ASP A 362 -14.67 -11.58 -4.52
N TYR A 363 -13.43 -11.80 -4.07
CA TYR A 363 -12.71 -10.90 -3.17
C TYR A 363 -11.68 -10.03 -3.91
N LYS A 364 -11.44 -10.32 -5.19
CA LYS A 364 -10.53 -9.57 -6.04
C LYS A 364 -11.21 -8.31 -6.59
N PRO A 365 -10.45 -7.27 -6.96
CA PRO A 365 -10.98 -6.15 -7.73
C PRO A 365 -11.73 -6.65 -8.96
N ALA A 366 -12.99 -6.24 -9.12
CA ALA A 366 -13.72 -6.49 -10.35
C ALA A 366 -12.98 -5.80 -11.51
N SER A 367 -12.66 -6.57 -12.56
CA SER A 367 -12.17 -5.96 -13.80
C SER A 367 -13.30 -5.09 -14.36
N HIS A 368 -13.12 -3.76 -14.34
CA HIS A 368 -14.06 -2.80 -14.93
C HIS A 368 -14.05 -2.83 -16.46
N ARG A 369 -13.29 -3.73 -17.10
CA ARG A 369 -13.71 -4.21 -18.40
C ARG A 369 -15.07 -4.89 -18.22
N LYS A 370 -16.14 -4.16 -18.53
CA LYS A 370 -17.03 -4.67 -19.58
C LYS A 370 -16.10 -5.32 -20.58
N LEU A 371 -16.12 -6.64 -20.70
CA LEU A 371 -15.58 -7.27 -21.90
C LEU A 371 -16.18 -6.43 -23.02
N ARG A 372 -15.36 -5.64 -23.74
CA ARG A 372 -15.87 -4.87 -24.88
C ARG A 372 -16.66 -5.87 -25.70
N SER A 373 -17.91 -5.57 -26.01
CA SER A 373 -18.66 -6.49 -26.83
C SER A 373 -17.93 -6.64 -28.17
N GLU A 374 -18.11 -7.77 -28.84
CA GLU A 374 -17.56 -7.92 -30.19
C GLU A 374 -18.07 -6.79 -31.10
N ASP A 375 -19.30 -6.32 -30.91
CA ASP A 375 -19.88 -5.17 -31.63
C ASP A 375 -19.15 -3.85 -31.37
N GLU A 376 -18.76 -3.56 -30.12
CA GLU A 376 -17.97 -2.37 -29.78
C GLU A 376 -16.59 -2.42 -30.47
N ILE A 377 -15.91 -3.56 -30.43
CA ILE A 377 -14.61 -3.76 -31.09
C ILE A 377 -14.76 -3.66 -32.61
N LYS A 378 -15.83 -4.23 -33.18
CA LYS A 378 -16.10 -4.17 -34.62
C LYS A 378 -16.27 -2.73 -35.09
N LYS A 379 -17.01 -1.91 -34.32
CA LYS A 379 -17.25 -0.49 -34.62
C LYS A 379 -15.94 0.32 -34.59
N GLU A 380 -15.15 0.19 -33.52
CA GLU A 380 -13.86 0.89 -33.40
C GLU A 380 -12.87 0.46 -34.50
N LEU A 381 -12.80 -0.84 -34.78
CA LEU A 381 -11.90 -1.36 -35.81
C LEU A 381 -12.31 -0.89 -37.20
N LYS A 382 -13.62 -0.85 -37.50
CA LYS A 382 -14.14 -0.24 -38.73
C LYS A 382 -13.63 1.20 -38.88
N GLU A 383 -13.90 2.05 -37.90
CA GLU A 383 -13.50 3.47 -37.93
C GLU A 383 -11.99 3.61 -38.13
N ARG A 384 -11.20 2.78 -37.44
CA ARG A 384 -9.74 2.79 -37.55
C ARG A 384 -9.21 2.33 -38.91
N LEU A 385 -9.84 1.33 -39.52
CA LEU A 385 -9.45 0.84 -40.85
C LEU A 385 -9.70 1.88 -41.93
N GLU A 386 -10.81 2.61 -41.84
CA GLU A 386 -11.16 3.71 -42.75
C GLU A 386 -10.25 4.93 -42.55
N GLU A 387 -9.82 5.23 -41.31
CA GLU A 387 -8.80 6.24 -41.03
C GLU A 387 -7.43 5.91 -41.62
N ILE A 388 -6.96 4.67 -41.43
CA ILE A 388 -5.62 4.23 -41.87
C ILE A 388 -5.53 4.16 -43.40
N VAL A 389 -6.64 3.82 -44.06
CA VAL A 389 -6.72 3.74 -45.52
C VAL A 389 -7.79 4.70 -46.03
N PRO A 390 -7.46 5.99 -46.21
CA PRO A 390 -8.41 6.99 -46.68
C PRO A 390 -9.06 6.57 -48.01
N GLY A 391 -10.40 6.60 -48.06
CA GLY A 391 -11.18 6.20 -49.23
C GLY A 391 -11.52 4.71 -49.31
N SER A 392 -11.14 3.91 -48.32
CA SER A 392 -11.65 2.55 -48.14
C SER A 392 -13.04 2.52 -47.47
N ASP A 393 -13.73 1.39 -47.55
CA ASP A 393 -15.04 1.15 -46.92
C ASP A 393 -14.99 -0.12 -46.07
N ALA A 394 -15.30 -0.02 -44.78
CA ALA A 394 -15.38 -1.16 -43.88
C ALA A 394 -16.82 -1.40 -43.44
N ILE A 395 -17.34 -2.60 -43.73
CA ILE A 395 -18.74 -2.96 -43.53
C ILE A 395 -18.83 -4.06 -42.49
N THR A 396 -19.56 -3.80 -41.39
CA THR A 396 -19.82 -4.80 -40.35
C THR A 396 -20.98 -5.72 -40.73
N GLU A 397 -20.96 -6.97 -40.29
CA GLU A 397 -22.05 -7.95 -40.49
C GLU A 397 -22.41 -8.18 -41.97
N TYR A 398 -21.39 -8.23 -42.83
CA TYR A 398 -21.56 -8.35 -44.28
C TYR A 398 -22.04 -9.75 -44.66
N SER A 399 -23.22 -9.86 -45.27
CA SER A 399 -23.73 -11.14 -45.75
C SER A 399 -22.95 -11.63 -46.97
N THR A 400 -22.49 -12.87 -46.93
CA THR A 400 -21.77 -13.54 -48.02
C THR A 400 -22.33 -14.95 -48.22
N TRP A 401 -22.06 -15.56 -49.38
CA TRP A 401 -22.58 -16.89 -49.73
C TRP A 401 -24.12 -16.95 -49.66
N PRO A 402 -24.82 -16.39 -50.67
CA PRO A 402 -26.27 -16.33 -50.70
C PRO A 402 -26.94 -17.66 -50.35
N GLY A 403 -27.88 -17.61 -49.40
CA GLY A 403 -28.63 -18.78 -48.92
C GLY A 403 -27.94 -19.60 -47.80
N ALA A 404 -26.66 -19.36 -47.51
CA ALA A 404 -25.94 -20.06 -46.43
C ALA A 404 -26.05 -19.36 -45.05
N GLY A 405 -26.51 -18.10 -45.01
CA GLY A 405 -26.67 -17.33 -43.78
C GLY A 405 -25.36 -16.87 -43.14
N ILE A 406 -24.24 -16.89 -43.89
CA ILE A 406 -22.92 -16.48 -43.41
C ILE A 406 -22.83 -14.96 -43.38
N ARG A 407 -22.39 -14.41 -42.24
CA ARG A 407 -22.12 -12.99 -42.06
C ARG A 407 -20.68 -12.79 -41.62
N ILE A 408 -19.94 -11.98 -42.37
CA ILE A 408 -18.57 -11.60 -42.06
C ILE A 408 -18.61 -10.48 -41.03
N ASP A 409 -17.85 -10.60 -39.95
CA ASP A 409 -17.79 -9.59 -38.89
C ASP A 409 -17.41 -8.21 -39.44
N ILE A 410 -16.34 -8.13 -40.24
CA ILE A 410 -15.99 -6.94 -41.03
C ILE A 410 -15.46 -7.35 -42.41
N LEU A 411 -16.06 -6.78 -43.46
CA LEU A 411 -15.49 -6.74 -44.81
C LEU A 411 -14.86 -5.37 -45.04
N HIS A 412 -13.54 -5.32 -45.26
CA HIS A 412 -12.82 -4.08 -45.56
C HIS A 412 -12.44 -4.03 -47.03
N ARG A 413 -13.09 -3.14 -47.79
CA ARG A 413 -12.83 -2.88 -49.19
C ARG A 413 -11.80 -1.77 -49.34
N ILE A 414 -10.58 -2.17 -49.69
CA ILE A 414 -9.45 -1.26 -49.90
C ILE A 414 -9.52 -0.64 -51.30
N ALA A 415 -9.92 -1.43 -52.29
CA ALA A 415 -10.14 -1.04 -53.69
C ALA A 415 -11.17 -1.99 -54.33
N PRO A 416 -11.68 -1.73 -55.55
CA PRO A 416 -12.71 -2.57 -56.20
C PRO A 416 -12.38 -4.06 -56.30
N ASP A 417 -11.10 -4.42 -56.36
CA ASP A 417 -10.57 -5.77 -56.48
C ASP A 417 -9.73 -6.23 -55.26
N ARG A 418 -9.71 -5.42 -54.19
CA ARG A 418 -8.89 -5.68 -53.00
C ARG A 418 -9.74 -5.60 -51.73
N GLU A 419 -10.03 -6.77 -51.18
CA GLU A 419 -10.86 -6.91 -49.97
C GLU A 419 -10.14 -7.73 -48.90
N HIS A 420 -10.28 -7.32 -47.64
CA HIS A 420 -9.86 -8.08 -46.47
C HIS A 420 -11.10 -8.52 -45.66
N VAL A 421 -11.05 -9.71 -45.09
CA VAL A 421 -12.10 -10.23 -44.20
C VAL A 421 -11.58 -10.37 -42.78
N TYR A 422 -12.39 -10.02 -41.79
CA TYR A 422 -12.01 -10.07 -40.39
C TYR A 422 -13.00 -10.95 -39.61
N GLU A 423 -12.47 -11.67 -38.63
CA GLU A 423 -13.22 -12.34 -37.56
C GLU A 423 -12.75 -11.71 -36.24
N VAL A 424 -13.68 -11.26 -35.39
CA VAL A 424 -13.40 -10.47 -34.19
C VAL A 424 -13.88 -11.19 -32.96
N LYS A 425 -13.01 -11.31 -31.94
CA LYS A 425 -13.34 -11.90 -30.64
C LYS A 425 -12.94 -10.99 -29.49
N ALA A 426 -13.85 -10.80 -28.53
CA ALA A 426 -13.61 -9.99 -27.34
C ALA A 426 -12.61 -10.63 -26.35
N GLY A 427 -12.44 -11.95 -26.42
CA GLY A 427 -11.63 -12.77 -25.52
C GLY A 427 -10.38 -13.37 -26.19
N GLN A 428 -9.95 -14.54 -25.69
CA GLN A 428 -8.96 -15.35 -26.40
C GLN A 428 -9.61 -16.07 -27.59
N SER A 429 -8.88 -16.13 -28.70
CA SER A 429 -9.29 -16.90 -29.87
C SER A 429 -9.08 -18.41 -29.69
N THR A 430 -9.87 -19.18 -30.42
CA THR A 430 -9.92 -20.64 -30.44
C THR A 430 -9.80 -21.16 -31.86
N ALA A 431 -9.56 -22.46 -32.02
CA ALA A 431 -9.50 -23.10 -33.33
C ALA A 431 -10.81 -22.94 -34.14
N LYS A 432 -11.96 -22.82 -33.48
CA LYS A 432 -13.26 -22.59 -34.14
C LYS A 432 -13.29 -21.26 -34.88
N ASP A 433 -12.65 -20.24 -34.32
CA ASP A 433 -12.63 -18.90 -34.91
C ASP A 433 -11.79 -18.86 -36.20
N VAL A 434 -10.78 -19.75 -36.31
CA VAL A 434 -10.03 -19.93 -37.56
C VAL A 434 -10.91 -20.55 -38.65
N TYR A 435 -11.74 -21.54 -38.32
CA TYR A 435 -12.70 -22.11 -39.27
C TYR A 435 -13.76 -21.08 -39.70
N GLN A 436 -14.23 -20.24 -38.77
CA GLN A 436 -15.15 -19.15 -39.07
C GLN A 436 -14.52 -18.17 -40.07
N LEU A 437 -13.26 -17.80 -39.86
CA LEU A 437 -12.51 -16.93 -40.78
C LEU A 437 -12.30 -17.58 -42.16
N VAL A 438 -12.01 -18.88 -42.22
CA VAL A 438 -11.94 -19.64 -43.48
C VAL A 438 -13.29 -19.63 -44.19
N MET A 439 -14.38 -19.81 -43.45
CA MET A 439 -15.73 -19.76 -44.01
C MET A 439 -16.07 -18.37 -44.57
N TYR A 440 -15.59 -17.27 -43.96
CA TYR A 440 -15.73 -15.93 -44.52
C TYR A 440 -14.95 -15.77 -45.82
N TRP A 441 -13.72 -16.27 -45.86
CA TRP A 441 -12.90 -16.27 -47.07
C TRP A 441 -13.59 -17.04 -48.20
N ASP A 442 -14.02 -18.26 -47.93
CA ASP A 442 -14.67 -19.13 -48.91
C ASP A 442 -16.02 -18.56 -49.36
N GLY A 443 -16.77 -17.89 -48.48
CA GLY A 443 -17.98 -17.18 -48.83
C GLY A 443 -17.73 -16.08 -49.87
N ARG A 444 -16.66 -15.28 -49.69
CA ARG A 444 -16.27 -14.26 -50.68
C ARG A 444 -15.83 -14.89 -52.00
N VAL A 445 -15.08 -15.99 -51.94
CA VAL A 445 -14.70 -16.79 -53.12
C VAL A 445 -15.91 -17.29 -53.89
N ASN A 446 -16.92 -17.82 -53.19
CA ASN A 446 -18.17 -18.26 -53.78
C ASN A 446 -18.95 -17.11 -54.43
N ASP A 447 -18.88 -15.91 -53.85
CA ASP A 447 -19.51 -14.69 -54.39
C ASP A 447 -18.75 -14.10 -55.59
N GLY A 448 -17.67 -14.75 -56.05
CA GLY A 448 -16.89 -14.33 -57.22
C GLY A 448 -15.76 -13.33 -56.91
N HIS A 449 -15.46 -13.10 -55.63
CA HIS A 449 -14.37 -12.22 -55.19
C HIS A 449 -13.21 -13.02 -54.60
N ALA A 450 -12.00 -12.45 -54.60
CA ALA A 450 -10.84 -13.11 -54.00
C ALA A 450 -10.24 -12.21 -52.91
N PRO A 451 -10.49 -12.52 -51.62
CA PRO A 451 -9.87 -11.76 -50.54
C PRO A 451 -8.35 -11.79 -50.63
N GLU A 452 -7.71 -10.68 -50.26
CA GLU A 452 -6.23 -10.59 -50.20
C GLU A 452 -5.70 -11.07 -48.85
N LEU A 453 -6.49 -10.89 -47.79
CA LEU A 453 -6.11 -11.19 -46.40
C LEU A 453 -7.34 -11.53 -45.56
N GLY A 454 -7.19 -12.56 -44.71
CA GLY A 454 -8.12 -12.90 -43.64
C GLY A 454 -7.44 -12.64 -42.31
N ARG A 455 -8.08 -11.89 -41.41
CA ARG A 455 -7.48 -11.53 -40.12
C ARG A 455 -8.37 -11.93 -38.95
N LEU A 456 -7.83 -12.76 -38.06
CA LEU A 456 -8.44 -13.06 -36.77
C LEU A 456 -7.94 -12.05 -35.74
N VAL A 457 -8.87 -11.30 -35.15
CA VAL A 457 -8.58 -10.23 -34.18
C VAL A 457 -9.12 -10.62 -32.81
N ALA A 458 -8.25 -10.75 -31.80
CA ALA A 458 -8.66 -11.10 -30.44
C ALA A 458 -7.72 -10.51 -29.37
N LYS A 459 -7.99 -10.71 -28.08
CA LYS A 459 -7.04 -10.30 -27.01
C LYS A 459 -5.75 -11.11 -27.03
N GLY A 460 -5.84 -12.36 -27.45
CA GLY A 460 -4.73 -13.30 -27.54
C GLY A 460 -5.12 -14.55 -28.30
N SER A 461 -4.13 -15.39 -28.59
CA SER A 461 -4.32 -16.68 -29.26
C SER A 461 -3.51 -17.76 -28.55
N THR A 462 -3.92 -19.01 -28.75
CA THR A 462 -3.19 -20.19 -28.30
C THR A 462 -2.29 -20.73 -29.40
N THR A 463 -1.29 -21.53 -29.05
CA THR A 463 -0.41 -22.20 -30.03
C THR A 463 -1.19 -22.98 -31.08
N SER A 464 -2.33 -23.57 -30.71
CA SER A 464 -3.22 -24.28 -31.64
C SER A 464 -3.84 -23.38 -32.71
N VAL A 465 -4.14 -22.11 -32.39
CA VAL A 465 -4.67 -21.15 -33.37
C VAL A 465 -3.59 -20.82 -34.40
N THR A 466 -2.36 -20.54 -33.95
CA THR A 466 -1.22 -20.27 -34.84
C THR A 466 -0.94 -21.46 -35.76
N GLN A 467 -0.88 -22.68 -35.21
CA GLN A 467 -0.68 -23.89 -36.00
C GLN A 467 -1.79 -24.12 -37.02
N MET A 468 -3.04 -23.79 -36.68
CA MET A 468 -4.17 -23.95 -37.60
C MET A 468 -4.16 -22.90 -38.72
N ILE A 469 -3.77 -21.66 -38.42
CA ILE A 469 -3.53 -20.64 -39.45
C ILE A 469 -2.43 -21.10 -40.41
N ASP A 470 -1.31 -21.59 -39.90
CA ASP A 470 -0.21 -22.11 -40.71
C ASP A 470 -0.63 -23.33 -41.57
N TYR A 471 -1.51 -24.17 -41.04
CA TYR A 471 -2.09 -25.29 -41.76
C TYR A 471 -2.96 -24.82 -42.93
N TRP A 472 -3.84 -23.84 -42.72
CA TRP A 472 -4.71 -23.31 -43.76
C TRP A 472 -3.98 -22.51 -44.83
N ASN A 473 -2.94 -21.76 -44.46
CA ASN A 473 -2.11 -20.99 -45.40
C ASN A 473 -1.33 -21.88 -46.40
N LYS A 474 -1.23 -23.19 -46.16
CA LYS A 474 -0.64 -24.17 -47.10
C LYS A 474 -1.66 -24.76 -48.08
N ARG A 475 -2.95 -24.43 -47.92
CA ARG A 475 -4.05 -24.95 -48.73
C ARG A 475 -4.50 -23.89 -49.73
N LYS A 476 -5.27 -24.34 -50.72
CA LYS A 476 -5.84 -23.50 -51.78
C LYS A 476 -7.35 -23.38 -51.63
N ASP A 477 -7.87 -22.21 -51.95
CA ASP A 477 -9.29 -21.94 -52.12
C ASP A 477 -9.82 -22.56 -53.44
N ALA A 478 -11.13 -22.40 -53.70
CA ALA A 478 -11.77 -22.92 -54.90
C ALA A 478 -11.26 -22.28 -56.21
N ASN A 479 -10.63 -21.11 -56.13
CA ASN A 479 -9.99 -20.44 -57.26
C ASN A 479 -8.51 -20.85 -57.43
N GLY A 480 -8.02 -21.80 -56.62
CA GLY A 480 -6.66 -22.31 -56.68
C GLY A 480 -5.60 -21.38 -56.08
N LYS A 481 -6.00 -20.32 -55.35
CA LYS A 481 -5.10 -19.40 -54.65
C LYS A 481 -4.88 -19.87 -53.21
N ASN A 482 -3.69 -19.66 -52.67
CA ASN A 482 -3.44 -19.99 -51.26
C ASN A 482 -4.20 -19.05 -50.34
N TYR A 483 -4.68 -19.56 -49.21
CA TYR A 483 -5.18 -18.72 -48.13
C TYR A 483 -4.05 -17.83 -47.59
N LYS A 484 -4.43 -16.63 -47.15
CA LYS A 484 -3.56 -15.69 -46.45
C LYS A 484 -4.25 -15.23 -45.17
N LEU A 485 -4.15 -16.07 -44.14
CA LEU A 485 -4.73 -15.83 -42.83
C LEU A 485 -3.66 -15.35 -41.85
N GLU A 486 -3.99 -14.42 -40.99
CA GLU A 486 -3.11 -13.99 -39.90
C GLU A 486 -3.88 -13.72 -38.59
N PHE A 487 -3.15 -13.69 -37.48
CA PHE A 487 -3.66 -13.28 -36.18
C PHE A 487 -3.09 -11.91 -35.78
N LYS A 488 -3.94 -11.04 -35.23
CA LYS A 488 -3.53 -9.78 -34.61
C LYS A 488 -4.22 -9.60 -33.26
N THR A 489 -3.51 -8.98 -32.31
CA THR A 489 -4.15 -8.56 -31.06
C THR A 489 -4.98 -7.30 -31.29
N ILE A 490 -6.04 -7.13 -30.50
CA ILE A 490 -6.85 -5.90 -30.50
C ILE A 490 -5.95 -4.68 -30.28
N SER A 491 -5.02 -4.75 -29.31
CA SER A 491 -4.07 -3.67 -29.01
C SER A 491 -3.19 -3.29 -30.20
N ALA A 492 -2.76 -4.27 -31.01
CA ALA A 492 -1.91 -4.02 -32.16
C ALA A 492 -2.62 -3.25 -33.29
N LEU A 493 -3.95 -3.31 -33.37
CA LEU A 493 -4.73 -2.63 -34.40
C LEU A 493 -5.32 -1.30 -33.91
N LEU A 494 -5.70 -1.23 -32.64
CA LEU A 494 -6.33 -0.03 -32.06
C LEU A 494 -5.35 0.90 -31.33
N GLY A 495 -4.10 0.49 -31.09
CA GLY A 495 -3.08 1.32 -30.47
C GLY A 495 -3.20 1.46 -28.95
N GLU A 496 -3.60 0.37 -28.27
CA GLU A 496 -3.69 0.28 -26.80
C GLU A 496 -2.40 -0.16 -26.12
#